data_AF-A0A3C1TAT5-F1
#
_entry.id   AF-A0A3C1TAT5-F1
#
_cell.length_a   1.000
_cell.length_b   1.000
_cell.length_c   1.000
_cell.angle_alpha   90.00
_cell.angle_beta   90.00
_cell.angle_gamma   90.00
#
_symmetry.space_group_name_H-M   'P 1'
#
loop_
_entity.id
_entity.type
_entity.pdbx_description
1 polymer ?
#
loop_
_entity_poly.entity_id
_entity_poly.type
_entity_poly.pdbx_seq_one_letter_code
_entity_poly.pdbx_strand_id
1 'polypeptide(L)'
;MVEPKLTWFPMLTTALLFGAAYLIERQKFEKLGTYTALAITSVFFGLVHFHAGSMLFVGLASVAGWAYGYTYLKTQNVFYAALVHTLVNSSEFLFHI
;
A
#
# COMPACT_ATOMS: atom_id res chain seq x y z
N MET A 1 21.64 0.72 8.02
CA MET A 1 22.10 -0.46 7.23
C MET A 1 20.87 -1.29 6.93
N VAL A 2 20.60 -1.62 5.66
CA VAL A 2 19.46 -2.46 5.28
C VAL A 2 19.67 -3.84 5.90
N GLU A 3 18.78 -4.28 6.80
CA GLU A 3 18.86 -5.62 7.37
C GLU A 3 18.58 -6.67 6.27
N PRO A 4 19.55 -7.54 5.93
CA PRO A 4 19.40 -8.50 4.84
C PRO A 4 18.27 -9.53 5.08
N LYS A 5 17.84 -9.69 6.34
CA LYS A 5 16.88 -10.70 6.76
C LYS A 5 15.42 -10.43 6.34
N LEU A 6 15.06 -9.19 5.97
CA LEU A 6 13.68 -8.81 5.65
C LEU A 6 13.49 -8.32 4.21
N THR A 7 14.47 -8.53 3.35
CA THR A 7 14.39 -8.17 1.91
C THR A 7 13.28 -8.93 1.17
N TRP A 8 12.89 -10.11 1.67
CA TRP A 8 11.78 -10.90 1.14
C TRP A 8 10.41 -10.27 1.40
N PHE A 9 10.28 -9.39 2.40
CA PHE A 9 9.00 -8.87 2.83
C PHE A 9 8.35 -7.97 1.76
N PRO A 10 9.03 -6.96 1.18
CA PRO A 10 8.52 -6.21 0.03
C PRO A 10 8.16 -7.06 -1.18
N MET A 11 8.89 -8.15 -1.42
CA MET A 11 8.61 -9.07 -2.52
C MET A 11 7.30 -9.84 -2.28
N LEU A 12 7.12 -10.34 -1.05
CA LEU A 12 5.87 -11.00 -0.66
C LEU A 12 4.69 -10.04 -0.70
N THR A 13 4.83 -8.83 -0.15
CA THR A 13 3.74 -7.83 -0.18
C THR A 13 3.37 -7.49 -1.62
N THR A 14 4.34 -7.32 -2.51
CA THR A 14 4.09 -7.10 -3.95
C THR A 14 3.29 -8.25 -4.55
N ALA A 15 3.70 -9.50 -4.34
CA ALA A 15 2.99 -10.67 -4.84
C ALA A 15 1.54 -10.74 -4.30
N LEU A 16 1.34 -10.42 -3.02
CA LEU A 16 0.01 -10.39 -2.40
C LEU A 16 -0.89 -9.28 -2.97
N LEU A 17 -0.35 -8.08 -3.20
CA LEU A 17 -1.12 -6.97 -3.79
C LEU A 17 -1.57 -7.30 -5.22
N PHE A 18 -0.69 -7.85 -6.05
CA PHE A 18 -1.06 -8.28 -7.40
C PHE A 18 -2.00 -9.50 -7.39
N GLY A 19 -1.80 -10.45 -6.46
CA GLY A 19 -2.71 -11.57 -6.26
C GLY A 19 -4.11 -11.11 -5.88
N ALA A 20 -4.22 -10.17 -4.94
CA ALA A 20 -5.48 -9.55 -4.56
C ALA A 20 -6.12 -8.78 -5.73
N ALA A 21 -5.34 -7.98 -6.47
CA ALA A 21 -5.80 -7.29 -7.68
C ALA A 21 -6.44 -8.26 -8.67
N TYR A 22 -5.72 -9.33 -8.98
CA TYR A 22 -6.15 -10.35 -9.94
C TYR A 22 -7.43 -11.05 -9.49
N LEU A 23 -7.51 -11.45 -8.22
CA LEU A 23 -8.70 -12.12 -7.67
C LEU A 23 -9.93 -11.20 -7.71
N ILE A 24 -9.77 -9.92 -7.38
CA ILE A 24 -10.87 -8.94 -7.40
C ILE A 24 -11.33 -8.67 -8.83
N GLU A 25 -10.39 -8.42 -9.76
CA GLU A 25 -10.72 -8.11 -11.16
C GLU A 25 -11.34 -9.31 -11.88
N ARG A 26 -10.92 -10.53 -11.54
CA ARG A 26 -11.49 -11.78 -12.10
C ARG A 26 -12.98 -11.95 -11.76
N GLN A 27 -13.46 -11.38 -10.66
CA GLN A 27 -14.85 -11.50 -10.24
C GLN A 27 -15.82 -10.58 -11.03
N LYS A 28 -15.34 -9.86 -12.07
CA LYS A 28 -16.12 -9.01 -12.99
C LYS A 28 -16.86 -7.82 -12.36
N PHE A 29 -16.59 -7.48 -11.09
CA PHE A 29 -17.32 -6.42 -10.39
C PHE A 29 -16.87 -5.00 -10.77
N GLU A 30 -15.72 -4.83 -11.43
CA GLU A 30 -15.03 -3.54 -11.52
C GLU A 30 -14.40 -3.31 -12.90
N LYS A 31 -14.14 -2.03 -13.25
CA LYS A 31 -13.49 -1.68 -14.52
C LYS A 31 -12.12 -2.35 -14.61
N LEU A 32 -11.89 -3.04 -15.73
CA LEU A 32 -10.66 -3.77 -16.00
C LEU A 32 -9.43 -2.88 -15.74
N GLY A 33 -8.49 -3.37 -14.93
CA GLY A 33 -7.23 -2.70 -14.62
C GLY A 33 -7.26 -1.70 -13.46
N THR A 34 -8.40 -1.47 -12.80
CA THR A 34 -8.48 -0.52 -11.67
C THR A 34 -7.68 -0.98 -10.47
N TYR A 35 -7.80 -2.26 -10.08
CA TYR A 35 -7.08 -2.81 -8.92
C TYR A 35 -5.65 -3.17 -9.29
N THR A 36 -5.38 -3.50 -10.56
CA THR A 36 -4.02 -3.66 -11.06
C THR A 36 -3.27 -2.32 -11.02
N ALA A 37 -3.90 -1.20 -11.43
CA ALA A 37 -3.32 0.13 -11.29
C ALA A 37 -3.11 0.51 -9.81
N LEU A 38 -4.04 0.14 -8.94
CA LEU A 38 -3.88 0.29 -7.49
C LEU A 38 -2.67 -0.50 -6.98
N ALA A 39 -2.46 -1.74 -7.43
CA ALA A 39 -1.28 -2.55 -7.09
C ALA A 39 0.02 -1.84 -7.46
N ILE A 40 0.12 -1.37 -8.70
CA ILE A 40 1.31 -0.71 -9.23
C ILE A 40 1.62 0.56 -8.43
N THR A 41 0.64 1.42 -8.24
CA THR A 41 0.81 2.68 -7.50
C THR A 41 1.18 2.44 -6.03
N SER A 42 0.61 1.39 -5.41
CA SER A 42 0.94 0.97 -4.04
C SER A 42 2.38 0.48 -3.90
N VAL A 43 2.88 -0.28 -4.87
CA VAL A 43 4.29 -0.73 -4.90
C VAL A 43 5.22 0.48 -5.00
N PHE A 44 4.96 1.42 -5.93
CA PHE A 44 5.74 2.65 -6.03
C PHE A 44 5.70 3.49 -4.76
N PHE A 45 4.53 3.59 -4.13
CA PHE A 45 4.38 4.28 -2.85
C PHE A 45 5.25 3.65 -1.75
N GLY A 46 5.33 2.32 -1.66
CA GLY A 46 6.25 1.68 -0.71
C GLY A 46 7.72 1.91 -1.07
N LEU A 47 8.08 1.83 -2.35
CA LEU A 47 9.46 2.02 -2.81
C LEU A 47 10.00 3.43 -2.51
N VAL A 48 9.17 4.47 -2.59
CA VAL A 48 9.64 5.82 -2.21
C VAL A 48 9.99 5.91 -0.72
N HIS A 49 9.40 5.08 0.14
CA HIS A 49 9.73 5.01 1.57
C HIS A 49 11.01 4.22 1.87
N PHE A 50 11.74 3.76 0.85
CA PHE A 50 13.04 3.11 1.02
C PHE A 50 14.06 3.99 1.76
N HIS A 51 13.91 5.32 1.69
CA HIS A 51 14.74 6.27 2.43
C HIS A 51 14.69 6.08 3.96
N ALA A 52 13.66 5.42 4.50
CA ALA A 52 13.56 5.10 5.92
C ALA A 52 14.56 4.00 6.35
N GLY A 53 15.24 3.34 5.41
CA GLY A 53 16.28 2.34 5.69
C GLY A 53 15.76 0.98 6.17
N SER A 54 14.43 0.77 6.17
CA SER A 54 13.78 -0.47 6.62
C SER A 54 12.98 -1.13 5.49
N MET A 55 13.35 -2.35 5.12
CA MET A 55 12.61 -3.16 4.13
C MET A 55 11.22 -3.55 4.63
N LEU A 56 11.07 -3.75 5.94
CA LEU A 56 9.76 -3.98 6.55
C LEU A 56 8.84 -2.78 6.31
N PHE A 57 9.37 -1.58 6.53
CA PHE A 57 8.63 -0.33 6.35
C PHE A 57 8.21 -0.12 4.89
N VAL A 58 9.07 -0.46 3.92
CA VAL A 58 8.72 -0.43 2.49
C VAL A 58 7.51 -1.32 2.19
N GLY A 59 7.51 -2.56 2.69
CA GLY A 59 6.39 -3.48 2.47
C GLY A 59 5.09 -3.02 3.14
N LEU A 60 5.18 -2.52 4.38
CA LEU A 60 4.03 -1.97 5.10
C LEU A 60 3.49 -0.71 4.43
N ALA A 61 4.37 0.17 3.97
CA ALA A 61 4.01 1.36 3.21
C ALA A 61 3.29 0.99 1.91
N SER A 62 3.72 -0.07 1.20
CA SER A 62 2.96 -0.56 0.04
C SER A 62 1.54 -1.01 0.40
N VAL A 63 1.35 -1.73 1.50
CA VAL A 63 0.01 -2.14 1.96
C VAL A 63 -0.82 -0.92 2.35
N ALA A 64 -0.23 0.06 3.02
CA ALA A 64 -0.89 1.30 3.39
C ALA A 64 -1.31 2.11 2.15
N GLY A 65 -0.43 2.22 1.15
CA GLY A 65 -0.73 2.85 -0.14
C GLY A 65 -1.94 2.25 -0.83
N TRP A 66 -2.09 0.92 -0.76
CA TRP A 66 -3.28 0.25 -1.27
C TRP A 66 -4.55 0.65 -0.52
N ALA A 67 -4.51 0.68 0.81
CA ALA A 67 -5.64 1.10 1.64
C ALA A 67 -6.06 2.55 1.34
N TYR A 68 -5.10 3.45 1.13
CA TYR A 68 -5.36 4.85 0.80
C TYR A 68 -6.01 4.97 -0.59
N GLY A 69 -5.46 4.28 -1.60
CA GLY A 69 -6.03 4.28 -2.94
C GLY A 69 -7.40 3.60 -2.98
N TYR A 70 -7.61 2.53 -2.22
CA TYR A 70 -8.93 1.90 -2.07
C TYR A 70 -9.97 2.84 -1.43
N THR A 71 -9.55 3.63 -0.44
CA THR A 71 -10.41 4.67 0.16
C THR A 71 -10.87 5.67 -0.90
N TYR A 72 -9.97 6.10 -1.79
CA TYR A 72 -10.35 6.94 -2.93
C TYR A 72 -11.30 6.20 -3.89
N LEU A 73 -11.03 4.94 -4.25
CA LEU A 73 -11.92 4.18 -5.14
C LEU A 73 -13.35 4.07 -4.57
N LYS A 74 -13.51 3.89 -3.26
CA LYS A 74 -14.83 3.81 -2.62
C LYS A 74 -15.51 5.15 -2.42
N THR A 75 -14.77 6.20 -2.09
CA THR A 75 -15.35 7.51 -1.74
C THR A 75 -15.39 8.50 -2.90
N GLN A 76 -14.60 8.25 -3.95
CA GLN A 76 -14.32 9.20 -5.04
C GLN A 76 -13.88 10.58 -4.55
N ASN A 77 -13.24 10.64 -3.38
CA ASN A 77 -12.87 11.89 -2.73
C ASN A 77 -11.49 11.77 -2.08
N VAL A 78 -10.57 12.62 -2.55
CA VAL A 78 -9.17 12.66 -2.09
C VAL A 78 -9.06 13.03 -0.62
N PHE A 79 -10.01 13.80 -0.07
CA PHE A 79 -10.00 14.19 1.34
C PHE A 79 -9.98 12.96 2.27
N TYR A 80 -10.80 11.94 2.00
CA TYR A 80 -10.83 10.75 2.85
C TYR A 80 -9.56 9.92 2.73
N ALA A 81 -8.98 9.81 1.54
CA ALA A 81 -7.69 9.14 1.36
C ALA A 81 -6.57 9.88 2.11
N ALA A 82 -6.55 11.22 2.03
CA ALA A 82 -5.61 12.05 2.77
C ALA A 82 -5.81 11.93 4.29
N LEU A 83 -7.05 11.94 4.77
CA LEU A 83 -7.38 11.78 6.19
C LEU A 83 -6.88 10.44 6.73
N VAL A 84 -7.16 9.33 6.05
CA VAL A 84 -6.67 8.00 6.45
C VAL A 84 -5.14 7.97 6.45
N HIS A 85 -4.50 8.54 5.42
CA HIS A 85 -3.05 8.63 5.36
C HIS A 85 -2.46 9.44 6.53
N THR A 86 -3.05 10.60 6.86
CA THR A 86 -2.63 11.40 8.01
C THR A 86 -2.81 10.65 9.33
N LEU A 87 -3.93 9.94 9.51
CA LEU A 87 -4.18 9.17 10.73
C LEU A 87 -3.17 8.03 10.92
N VAL A 88 -2.81 7.32 9.85
CA VAL A 88 -1.78 6.28 9.92
C VAL A 88 -0.42 6.89 10.27
N ASN A 89 -0.01 8.00 9.64
CA ASN A 89 1.23 8.68 10.01
C ASN A 89 1.22 9.25 11.43
N SER A 90 0.05 9.69 11.91
CA SER A 90 -0.10 10.19 13.28
C SER A 90 -0.13 9.05 14.31
N SER A 91 -0.28 7.79 13.91
CA SER A 91 -0.37 6.67 14.85
C SER A 91 0.93 6.45 15.62
N GLU A 92 2.09 6.61 14.99
CA GLU A 92 3.40 6.59 15.65
C GLU A 92 3.48 7.69 16.74
N PHE A 93 3.00 8.91 16.43
CA PHE A 93 2.96 10.01 17.38
C PHE A 93 1.95 9.78 18.53
N LEU A 94 0.76 9.28 18.23
CA LEU A 94 -0.33 9.14 19.20
C LEU A 94 -0.15 7.95 20.12
N PHE A 95 0.41 6.85 19.62
CA PHE A 95 0.51 5.58 20.35
C PHE A 95 1.95 5.23 20.73
N HIS A 96 2.94 6.05 20.35
CA HIS A 96 4.36 5.82 20.64
C HIS A 96 4.83 4.41 20.20
N ILE A 97 4.36 3.97 19.03
CA ILE A 97 4.66 2.67 18.40
C ILE A 97 5.57 2.83 17.20
#